data_AF-A0A972G3U7-F1
#
_entry.id   AF-A0A972G3U7-F1
#
_cell.length_a   1.000
_cell.length_b   1.000
_cell.length_c   1.000
_cell.angle_alpha   90.00
_cell.angle_beta   90.00
_cell.angle_gamma   90.00
#
_symmetry.space_group_name_H-M   'P 1'
#
loop_
_entity.id
_entity.type
_entity.pdbx_description
1 polymer ?
#
loop_
_entity_poly.entity_id
_entity_poly.type
_entity_poly.pdbx_seq_one_letter_code
_entity_poly.pdbx_strand_id
1 'polypeptide(L)'
;MTDWLKIWWERWRRDNDNWQNLHSYFKPVVMRFFISWFAAAPVVALLIRDYSWFVQLPFTWWVLWLASIAYSGAFLLYTFFCPSFVKLYPNARAYEERLHSPRYIVWQCYYYLRSGTKDGTKKLKKRLIEKGYATPHDSEPLSADPMKPKVEERGTLTRFELDGAVYELCIDENENEKKSGIFSGKFWPEMLNRLRLHGHWRGSCFCWL
;
A
#
# COMPACT_ATOMS: atom_id res chain seq x y z
N MET A 1 -4.33 19.01 -26.93
CA MET A 1 -4.59 19.21 -25.48
C MET A 1 -4.63 17.89 -24.69
N THR A 2 -4.87 16.74 -25.33
CA THR A 2 -4.95 15.41 -24.69
C THR A 2 -3.59 14.78 -24.32
N ASP A 3 -2.51 15.09 -25.05
CA ASP A 3 -1.19 14.47 -24.81
C ASP A 3 -0.54 14.91 -23.50
N TRP A 4 -0.70 16.18 -23.12
CA TRP A 4 -0.17 16.68 -21.84
C TRP A 4 -0.83 15.99 -20.65
N LEU A 5 -2.15 15.75 -20.72
CA LEU A 5 -2.91 15.02 -19.70
C LEU A 5 -2.43 13.58 -19.56
N LYS A 6 -2.13 12.91 -20.68
CA LYS A 6 -1.62 11.53 -20.67
C LYS A 6 -0.21 11.46 -20.07
N ILE A 7 0.70 12.34 -20.48
CA ILE A 7 2.06 12.42 -19.93
C ILE A 7 2.01 12.74 -18.44
N TRP A 8 1.19 13.71 -18.04
CA TRP A 8 0.99 14.06 -16.65
C TRP A 8 0.43 12.88 -15.85
N TRP A 9 -0.57 12.18 -16.38
CA TRP A 9 -1.16 11.00 -15.73
C TRP A 9 -0.17 9.85 -15.58
N GLU A 10 0.62 9.56 -16.60
CA GLU A 10 1.66 8.52 -16.55
C GLU A 10 2.77 8.88 -15.57
N ARG A 11 3.15 10.16 -15.50
CA ARG A 11 4.11 10.66 -14.51
C ARG A 11 3.54 10.61 -13.10
N TRP A 12 2.34 11.13 -12.89
CA TRP A 12 1.63 11.07 -11.61
C TRP A 12 1.46 9.63 -11.16
N ARG A 13 1.09 8.72 -12.06
CA ARG A 13 1.00 7.29 -11.79
C ARG A 13 2.38 6.76 -11.38
N ARG A 14 3.43 6.99 -12.17
CA ARG A 14 4.79 6.52 -11.86
C ARG A 14 5.31 7.03 -10.50
N ASP A 15 5.07 8.31 -10.21
CA ASP A 15 5.54 8.97 -8.98
C ASP A 15 4.69 8.55 -7.77
N ASN A 16 3.38 8.31 -7.94
CA ASN A 16 2.46 7.86 -6.88
C ASN A 16 2.21 6.35 -6.85
N ASP A 17 2.84 5.59 -7.74
CA ASP A 17 2.85 4.13 -7.72
C ASP A 17 3.64 3.61 -6.51
N ASN A 18 4.51 4.46 -5.95
CA ASN A 18 5.07 4.30 -4.61
C ASN A 18 3.96 4.42 -3.58
N TRP A 19 3.51 3.28 -3.06
CA TRP A 19 2.56 3.21 -1.94
C TRP A 19 3.01 4.08 -0.75
N GLN A 20 4.31 4.33 -0.61
CA GLN A 20 4.91 5.21 0.39
C GLN A 20 4.39 6.65 0.30
N ASN A 21 4.10 7.11 -0.91
CA ASN A 21 3.57 8.45 -1.14
C ASN A 21 2.10 8.54 -0.78
N LEU A 22 1.34 7.44 -0.85
CA LEU A 22 -0.09 7.42 -0.53
C LEU A 22 -0.36 7.79 0.93
N HIS A 23 0.46 7.28 1.85
CA HIS A 23 0.32 7.59 3.27
C HIS A 23 0.55 9.09 3.57
N SER A 24 1.39 9.77 2.79
CA SER A 24 1.70 11.18 3.01
C SER A 24 0.48 12.10 2.82
N TYR A 25 -0.46 11.71 1.94
CA TYR A 25 -1.66 12.46 1.62
C TYR A 25 -2.79 12.25 2.65
N PHE A 26 -2.93 11.03 3.17
CA PHE A 26 -4.04 10.67 4.07
C PHE A 26 -3.66 10.82 5.55
N LYS A 27 -3.21 12.02 5.94
CA LYS A 27 -2.92 12.32 7.34
C LYS A 27 -4.21 12.66 8.10
N PRO A 28 -4.48 12.05 9.27
CA PRO A 28 -5.65 12.40 10.09
C PRO A 28 -5.73 13.90 10.44
N VAL A 29 -4.58 14.58 10.50
CA VAL A 29 -4.49 16.03 10.75
C VAL A 29 -5.23 16.83 9.66
N VAL A 30 -5.09 16.45 8.40
CA VAL A 30 -5.76 17.13 7.28
C VAL A 30 -7.27 16.90 7.32
N MET A 31 -7.71 15.68 7.70
CA MET A 31 -9.14 15.40 7.91
C MET A 31 -9.71 16.25 9.04
N ARG A 32 -9.02 16.37 10.18
CA ARG A 32 -9.43 17.23 11.30
C ARG A 32 -9.56 18.68 10.86
N PHE A 33 -8.61 19.18 10.06
CA PHE A 33 -8.68 20.51 9.49
C PHE A 33 -9.96 20.71 8.67
N PHE A 34 -10.31 19.80 7.76
CA PHE A 34 -11.53 19.92 6.97
C PHE A 34 -12.79 19.88 7.83
N ILE A 35 -12.85 19.01 8.84
CA ILE A 35 -13.98 18.94 9.77
C ILE A 35 -14.13 20.24 10.56
N SER A 36 -13.03 20.76 11.13
CA SER A 36 -13.04 22.02 11.85
C SER A 36 -13.40 23.21 10.95
N TRP A 37 -12.87 23.24 9.73
CA TRP A 37 -13.21 24.24 8.72
C TRP A 37 -14.70 24.19 8.38
N PHE A 38 -15.27 23.00 8.17
CA PHE A 38 -16.69 22.87 7.88
C PHE A 38 -17.61 23.25 9.04
N ALA A 39 -17.18 23.03 10.28
CA ALA A 39 -17.91 23.50 11.45
C ALA A 39 -17.83 25.03 11.61
N ALA A 40 -16.68 25.63 11.31
CA ALA A 40 -16.43 27.07 11.51
C ALA A 40 -16.92 27.95 10.35
N ALA A 41 -16.78 27.50 9.10
CA ALA A 41 -17.12 28.25 7.90
C ALA A 41 -18.53 28.87 7.92
N PRO A 42 -19.62 28.14 8.28
CA PRO A 42 -20.95 28.74 8.34
C PRO A 42 -21.07 29.81 9.43
N VAL A 43 -20.41 29.62 10.58
CA VAL A 43 -20.41 30.61 11.67
C VAL A 43 -19.68 31.88 11.23
N VAL A 44 -18.52 31.74 10.59
CA VAL A 44 -17.75 32.86 10.04
C VAL A 44 -18.56 33.59 8.95
N ALA A 45 -19.24 32.85 8.07
CA ALA A 45 -20.10 33.42 7.03
C ALA A 45 -21.29 34.21 7.62
N LEU A 46 -21.83 33.80 8.77
CA LEU A 46 -22.91 34.53 9.45
C LEU A 46 -22.42 35.80 10.16
N LEU A 47 -21.17 35.81 10.66
CA LEU A 47 -20.60 36.96 11.36
C LEU A 47 -20.15 38.07 10.41
N ILE A 48 -19.73 37.73 9.19
CA ILE A 48 -19.30 38.69 8.18
C ILE A 48 -20.53 39.15 7.39
N ARG A 49 -21.12 40.29 7.81
CA ARG A 49 -22.30 40.88 7.14
C ARG A 49 -21.98 41.51 5.78
N ASP A 50 -20.74 41.96 5.56
CA ASP A 50 -20.28 42.60 4.32
C ASP A 50 -19.30 41.70 3.57
N TYR A 51 -19.82 40.96 2.60
CA TYR A 51 -19.08 39.99 1.78
C TYR A 51 -18.10 40.61 0.79
N SER A 52 -18.09 41.93 0.60
CA SER A 52 -17.46 42.58 -0.55
C SER A 52 -15.92 42.60 -0.52
N TRP A 53 -15.31 42.67 0.66
CA TRP A 53 -13.85 42.83 0.79
C TRP A 53 -13.12 41.55 1.20
N PHE A 54 -13.81 40.61 1.86
CA PHE A 54 -13.21 39.36 2.36
C PHE A 54 -13.26 38.20 1.36
N VAL A 55 -14.00 38.34 0.25
CA VAL A 55 -14.36 37.23 -0.68
C VAL A 55 -13.62 37.30 -2.02
N GLN A 56 -12.53 38.06 -2.14
CA GLN A 56 -11.60 37.90 -3.26
C GLN A 56 -10.60 36.76 -3.02
N LEU A 57 -11.05 35.66 -2.41
CA LEU A 57 -10.31 34.41 -2.50
C LEU A 57 -10.31 33.99 -3.98
N PRO A 58 -9.17 33.55 -4.53
CA PRO A 58 -9.09 33.10 -5.92
C PRO A 58 -9.97 31.85 -6.20
N PHE A 59 -10.64 31.31 -5.18
CA PHE A 59 -11.49 30.14 -5.25
C PHE A 59 -12.86 30.45 -4.64
N THR A 60 -13.90 30.06 -5.36
CA THR A 60 -15.29 30.11 -4.90
C THR A 60 -15.53 29.10 -3.77
N TRP A 61 -16.34 29.46 -2.77
CA TRP A 61 -16.68 28.61 -1.62
C TRP A 61 -17.12 27.20 -1.99
N TRP A 62 -17.92 27.03 -3.06
CA TRP A 62 -18.39 25.71 -3.49
C TRP A 62 -17.25 24.74 -3.86
N VAL A 63 -16.13 25.26 -4.39
CA VAL A 63 -14.96 24.44 -4.76
C VAL A 63 -14.31 23.86 -3.51
N LEU A 64 -14.21 24.64 -2.43
CA LEU A 64 -13.72 24.17 -1.14
C LEU A 64 -14.59 23.05 -0.57
N TRP A 65 -15.92 23.19 -0.68
CA TRP A 65 -16.86 22.15 -0.28
C TRP A 65 -16.64 20.86 -1.07
N LEU A 66 -16.59 20.96 -2.40
CA LEU A 66 -16.40 19.80 -3.26
C LEU A 66 -15.05 19.11 -3.02
N ALA A 67 -13.97 19.88 -2.90
CA ALA A 67 -12.64 19.36 -2.62
C ALA A 67 -12.59 18.59 -1.28
N SER A 68 -13.26 19.11 -0.26
CA SER A 68 -13.27 18.50 1.06
C SER A 68 -14.13 17.23 1.11
N ILE A 69 -15.26 17.19 0.38
CA ILE A 69 -16.06 15.97 0.21
C ILE A 69 -15.24 14.91 -0.54
N ALA A 70 -14.59 15.30 -1.64
CA ALA A 70 -13.75 14.41 -2.42
C ALA A 70 -12.58 13.86 -1.59
N TYR A 71 -11.91 14.71 -0.81
CA TYR A 71 -10.85 14.29 0.11
C TYR A 71 -11.36 13.32 1.17
N SER A 72 -12.52 13.62 1.78
CA SER A 72 -13.13 12.77 2.81
C SER A 72 -13.50 11.40 2.24
N GLY A 73 -14.10 11.35 1.05
CA GLY A 73 -14.39 10.11 0.34
C GLY A 73 -13.12 9.31 0.05
N ALA A 74 -12.08 9.96 -0.47
CA ALA A 74 -10.78 9.32 -0.71
C ALA A 74 -10.14 8.80 0.59
N PHE A 75 -10.23 9.54 1.69
CA PHE A 75 -9.72 9.13 3.00
C PHE A 75 -10.47 7.92 3.57
N LEU A 76 -11.80 7.86 3.42
CA LEU A 76 -12.58 6.68 3.81
C LEU A 76 -12.22 5.47 2.96
N LEU A 77 -12.09 5.65 1.64
CA LEU A 77 -11.63 4.57 0.76
C LEU A 77 -10.24 4.07 1.18
N TYR A 78 -9.31 4.97 1.45
CA TYR A 78 -8.00 4.59 1.98
C TYR A 78 -8.12 3.85 3.33
N THR A 79 -8.97 4.32 4.23
CA THR A 79 -9.12 3.74 5.57
C THR A 79 -9.75 2.35 5.52
N PHE A 80 -10.66 2.06 4.61
CA PHE A 80 -11.30 0.74 4.55
C PHE A 80 -10.58 -0.24 3.61
N PHE A 81 -10.10 0.24 2.46
CA PHE A 81 -9.52 -0.64 1.43
C PHE A 81 -8.00 -0.78 1.51
N CYS A 82 -7.29 0.13 2.20
CA CYS A 82 -5.84 -0.01 2.33
C CYS A 82 -5.49 -1.10 3.36
N PRO A 83 -4.67 -2.10 3.00
CA PRO A 83 -4.27 -3.16 3.92
C PRO A 83 -3.54 -2.57 5.14
N SER A 84 -3.74 -3.20 6.29
CA SER A 84 -3.16 -2.78 7.57
C SER A 84 -1.64 -2.64 7.49
N PHE A 85 -0.97 -3.53 6.75
CA PHE A 85 0.48 -3.48 6.53
C PHE A 85 0.96 -2.13 5.97
N VAL A 86 0.29 -1.61 4.93
CA VAL A 86 0.67 -0.34 4.28
C VAL A 86 0.42 0.86 5.21
N LYS A 87 -0.62 0.79 6.06
CA LYS A 87 -0.87 1.80 7.08
C LYS A 87 0.18 1.77 8.19
N LEU A 88 0.66 0.57 8.53
CA LEU A 88 1.56 0.36 9.66
C LEU A 88 3.00 0.78 9.34
N TYR A 89 3.44 0.53 8.11
CA TYR A 89 4.77 0.84 7.64
C TYR A 89 4.65 1.76 6.44
N PRO A 90 4.65 3.09 6.59
CA PRO A 90 4.53 4.05 5.48
C PRO A 90 5.77 4.14 4.59
N ASN A 91 6.93 3.71 5.09
CA ASN A 91 8.19 3.67 4.34
C ASN A 91 9.08 2.56 4.91
N ALA A 92 10.18 2.23 4.21
CA ALA A 92 11.10 1.18 4.63
C ALA A 92 11.72 1.48 6.01
N ARG A 93 12.07 2.75 6.26
CA ARG A 93 12.62 3.19 7.53
C ARG A 93 11.68 2.95 8.71
N ALA A 94 10.38 3.20 8.55
CA ALA A 94 9.37 2.94 9.59
C ALA A 94 9.22 1.45 9.91
N TYR A 95 9.58 0.55 8.99
CA TYR A 95 9.68 -0.87 9.25
C TYR A 95 10.93 -1.20 10.08
N GLU A 96 12.08 -0.64 9.71
CA GLU A 96 13.35 -0.82 10.43
C GLU A 96 13.30 -0.27 11.85
N GLU A 97 12.70 0.90 12.06
CA GLU A 97 12.56 1.55 13.37
C GLU A 97 11.76 0.71 14.37
N ARG A 98 10.92 -0.23 13.91
CA ARG A 98 10.19 -1.13 14.80
C ARG A 98 10.98 -2.35 15.25
N LEU A 99 12.20 -2.53 14.74
CA LEU A 99 13.10 -3.62 15.11
C LEU A 99 12.43 -5.00 15.06
N HIS A 100 11.58 -5.23 14.05
CA HIS A 100 10.95 -6.52 13.87
C HIS A 100 12.01 -7.58 13.58
N SER A 101 11.88 -8.75 14.19
CA SER A 101 12.72 -9.89 13.81
C SER A 101 12.54 -10.20 12.33
N PRO A 102 13.61 -10.60 11.61
CA PRO A 102 13.49 -10.97 10.20
C PRO A 102 12.41 -12.02 9.94
N ARG A 103 12.10 -12.88 10.92
CA ARG A 103 11.01 -13.87 10.84
C ARG A 103 9.63 -13.26 10.62
N TYR A 104 9.40 -12.03 11.10
CA TYR A 104 8.11 -11.36 10.99
C TYR A 104 7.64 -11.22 9.54
N ILE A 105 8.56 -11.02 8.59
CA ILE A 105 8.19 -10.90 7.18
C ILE A 105 7.63 -12.20 6.60
N VAL A 106 8.16 -13.36 7.02
CA VAL A 106 7.67 -14.66 6.55
C VAL A 106 6.21 -14.83 6.96
N TRP A 107 5.87 -14.40 8.17
CA TRP A 107 4.49 -14.36 8.65
C TRP A 107 3.62 -13.42 7.83
N GLN A 108 4.10 -12.22 7.49
CA GLN A 108 3.36 -11.28 6.63
C GLN A 108 3.12 -11.85 5.23
N CYS A 109 4.13 -12.49 4.64
CA CYS A 109 4.00 -13.20 3.37
C CYS A 109 2.96 -14.32 3.49
N TYR A 110 3.00 -15.13 4.54
CA TYR A 110 2.01 -16.19 4.76
C TYR A 110 0.58 -15.64 4.88
N TYR A 111 0.36 -14.60 5.70
CA TYR A 111 -0.97 -14.00 5.85
C TYR A 111 -1.47 -13.44 4.52
N TYR A 112 -0.61 -12.81 3.73
CA TYR A 112 -0.96 -12.33 2.41
C TYR A 112 -1.22 -13.46 1.41
N LEU A 113 -0.43 -14.53 1.42
CA LEU A 113 -0.63 -15.69 0.54
C LEU A 113 -1.96 -16.41 0.83
N ARG A 114 -2.41 -16.41 2.08
CA ARG A 114 -3.66 -17.03 2.50
C ARG A 114 -4.90 -16.15 2.26
N SER A 115 -4.80 -14.85 2.51
CA SER A 115 -5.95 -13.93 2.45
C SER A 115 -6.00 -13.06 1.19
N GLY A 116 -4.93 -13.06 0.39
CA GLY A 116 -4.79 -12.22 -0.78
C GLY A 116 -5.65 -12.65 -1.96
N THR A 117 -5.84 -11.74 -2.90
CA THR A 117 -6.49 -12.05 -4.19
C THR A 117 -5.65 -13.05 -5.00
N LYS A 118 -6.29 -13.94 -5.76
CA LYS A 118 -5.59 -14.97 -6.58
C LYS A 118 -4.49 -14.37 -7.47
N ASP A 119 -4.76 -13.23 -8.10
CA ASP A 119 -3.78 -12.53 -8.94
C ASP A 119 -2.63 -11.94 -8.12
N GLY A 120 -2.94 -11.35 -6.96
CA GLY A 120 -1.95 -10.76 -6.06
C GLY A 120 -1.01 -11.81 -5.48
N THR A 121 -1.55 -12.96 -5.07
CA THR A 121 -0.78 -14.07 -4.52
C THR A 121 0.08 -14.72 -5.60
N LYS A 122 -0.47 -15.01 -6.80
CA LYS A 122 0.31 -15.54 -7.94
C LYS A 122 1.51 -14.65 -8.26
N LYS A 123 1.30 -13.34 -8.27
CA LYS A 123 2.34 -12.36 -8.55
C LYS A 123 3.39 -12.24 -7.46
N LEU A 124 2.98 -12.32 -6.18
CA LEU A 124 3.91 -12.36 -5.06
C LEU A 124 4.79 -13.61 -5.16
N LYS A 125 4.19 -14.79 -5.35
CA LYS A 125 4.91 -16.07 -5.50
C LYS A 125 5.96 -15.99 -6.59
N LYS A 126 5.57 -15.54 -7.79
CA LYS A 126 6.50 -15.37 -8.93
C LYS A 126 7.71 -14.50 -8.58
N ARG A 127 7.51 -13.43 -7.81
CA ARG A 127 8.57 -12.49 -7.43
C ARG A 127 9.51 -13.03 -6.38
N LEU A 128 8.97 -13.79 -5.41
CA LEU A 128 9.80 -14.46 -4.43
C LEU A 128 10.78 -15.41 -5.12
N ILE A 129 10.33 -16.07 -6.19
CA ILE A 129 11.16 -16.93 -7.05
C ILE A 129 12.14 -16.11 -7.89
N GLU A 130 11.67 -15.11 -8.65
CA GLU A 130 12.51 -14.27 -9.52
C GLU A 130 13.64 -13.57 -8.75
N LYS A 131 13.42 -13.22 -7.48
CA LYS A 131 14.43 -12.60 -6.62
C LYS A 131 15.27 -13.58 -5.80
N GLY A 132 15.02 -14.89 -5.94
CA GLY A 132 15.79 -15.93 -5.27
C GLY A 132 15.53 -16.06 -3.76
N TYR A 133 14.38 -15.58 -3.27
CA TYR A 133 13.96 -15.82 -1.87
C TYR A 133 13.26 -17.16 -1.70
N ALA A 134 12.68 -17.68 -2.79
CA ALA A 134 12.01 -18.97 -2.79
C ALA A 134 12.77 -19.94 -3.69
N THR A 135 13.18 -21.07 -3.14
CA THR A 135 13.86 -22.14 -3.87
C THR A 135 12.88 -23.26 -4.19
N PRO A 136 13.00 -23.93 -5.35
CA PRO A 136 12.20 -25.11 -5.64
C PRO A 136 12.47 -26.18 -4.57
N HIS A 137 11.42 -26.90 -4.18
CA HIS A 137 11.49 -27.91 -3.14
C HIS A 137 10.81 -29.19 -3.63
N ASP A 138 11.55 -30.30 -3.60
CA ASP A 138 11.12 -31.62 -4.09
C ASP A 138 10.17 -32.32 -3.10
N SER A 139 9.10 -31.62 -2.69
CA SER A 139 8.04 -32.16 -1.86
C SER A 139 6.82 -32.53 -2.67
N GLU A 140 5.99 -33.40 -2.09
CA GLU A 140 4.63 -33.65 -2.55
C GLU A 140 3.82 -32.34 -2.68
N PRO A 141 2.88 -32.27 -3.63
CA PRO A 141 2.02 -31.11 -3.80
C PRO A 141 1.30 -30.77 -2.50
N LEU A 142 1.32 -29.49 -2.14
CA LEU A 142 0.63 -28.99 -0.96
C LEU A 142 -0.88 -29.12 -1.15
N SER A 143 -1.60 -29.46 -0.07
CA SER A 143 -3.03 -29.17 -0.03
C SER A 143 -3.22 -27.66 -0.19
N ALA A 144 -4.29 -27.23 -0.88
CA ALA A 144 -4.49 -25.91 -1.48
C ALA A 144 -4.06 -24.63 -0.72
N ASP A 145 -3.78 -24.70 0.58
CA ASP A 145 -3.32 -23.62 1.43
C ASP A 145 -1.78 -23.59 1.60
N PRO A 146 -1.16 -22.39 1.69
CA PRO A 146 0.26 -22.28 2.01
C PRO A 146 0.55 -22.86 3.40
N MET A 147 1.71 -23.53 3.54
CA MET A 147 2.12 -24.11 4.81
C MET A 147 2.37 -23.01 5.85
N LYS A 148 1.78 -23.16 7.03
CA LYS A 148 1.99 -22.25 8.16
C LYS A 148 3.49 -22.12 8.45
N PRO A 149 4.02 -20.89 8.65
CA PRO A 149 5.43 -20.69 8.91
C PRO A 149 5.89 -21.50 10.11
N LYS A 150 6.97 -22.25 9.94
CA LYS A 150 7.60 -23.06 10.98
C LYS A 150 9.00 -22.52 11.24
N VAL A 151 9.33 -22.36 12.52
CA VAL A 151 10.67 -21.95 12.94
C VAL A 151 11.54 -23.19 13.02
N GLU A 152 12.63 -23.21 12.27
CA GLU A 152 13.64 -24.27 12.26
C GLU A 152 15.03 -23.67 12.52
N GLU A 153 16.04 -24.51 12.71
CA GLU A 153 17.41 -24.05 13.01
C GLU A 153 17.99 -23.14 11.91
N ARG A 154 17.58 -23.37 10.66
CA ARG A 154 18.01 -22.58 9.48
C ARG A 154 17.26 -21.26 9.31
N GLY A 155 16.21 -21.00 10.10
CA GLY A 155 15.37 -19.81 9.95
C GLY A 155 13.88 -20.11 10.01
N THR A 156 13.06 -19.17 9.51
CA THR A 156 11.62 -19.39 9.39
C THR A 156 11.27 -19.79 7.97
N LEU A 157 10.61 -20.94 7.84
CA LEU A 157 10.28 -21.58 6.58
C LEU A 157 8.77 -21.50 6.34
N THR A 158 8.37 -21.21 5.11
CA THR A 158 6.99 -21.39 4.63
C THR A 158 7.02 -21.93 3.21
N ARG A 159 6.04 -22.77 2.88
CA ARG A 159 5.95 -23.40 1.56
C ARG A 159 4.69 -22.98 0.84
N PHE A 160 4.80 -22.80 -0.46
CA PHE A 160 3.67 -22.47 -1.31
C PHE A 160 3.81 -23.13 -2.67
N GLU A 161 2.67 -23.42 -3.30
CA GLU A 161 2.63 -23.98 -4.65
C GLU A 161 2.43 -22.88 -5.70
N LEU A 162 3.14 -22.96 -6.82
CA LEU A 162 2.93 -22.12 -7.99
C LEU A 162 3.07 -22.98 -9.26
N ASP A 163 2.00 -23.01 -10.07
CA ASP A 163 1.97 -23.72 -11.36
C ASP A 163 2.40 -25.21 -11.23
N GLY A 164 1.95 -25.90 -10.16
CA GLY A 164 2.23 -27.33 -9.91
C GLY A 164 3.57 -27.62 -9.22
N ALA A 165 4.43 -26.62 -9.03
CA ALA A 165 5.70 -26.76 -8.32
C ALA A 165 5.63 -26.18 -6.91
N VAL A 166 6.26 -26.87 -5.95
CA VAL A 166 6.36 -26.41 -4.56
C VAL A 166 7.64 -25.60 -4.38
N TYR A 167 7.51 -24.43 -3.77
CA TYR A 167 8.62 -23.56 -3.44
C TYR A 167 8.70 -23.32 -1.94
N GLU A 168 9.91 -23.28 -1.41
CA GLU A 168 10.21 -23.00 -0.02
C GLU A 168 10.80 -21.60 0.11
N LEU A 169 10.12 -20.74 0.88
CA LEU A 169 10.61 -19.44 1.30
C LEU A 169 11.33 -19.62 2.64
N CYS A 170 12.65 -19.43 2.63
CA CYS A 170 13.49 -19.48 3.82
C CYS A 170 14.09 -18.11 4.10
N ILE A 171 13.93 -17.63 5.33
CA ILE A 171 14.65 -16.44 5.80
C ILE A 171 15.45 -16.84 7.04
N ASP A 172 16.77 -16.89 6.84
CA ASP A 172 17.76 -17.14 7.88
C ASP A 172 18.01 -15.84 8.66
N GLU A 173 18.02 -15.93 10.00
CA GLU A 173 18.35 -14.80 10.86
C GLU A 173 19.85 -14.51 10.86
N ASN A 174 20.69 -15.54 10.71
CA ASN A 174 22.14 -15.42 10.83
C ASN A 174 22.79 -14.80 9.59
N GLU A 175 22.21 -15.00 8.41
CA GLU A 175 22.69 -14.39 7.16
C GLU A 175 22.36 -12.89 7.03
N ASN A 176 21.47 -12.36 7.88
CA ASN A 176 20.89 -11.03 7.69
C ASN A 176 21.80 -9.86 8.07
N GLU A 177 22.87 -10.07 8.84
CA GLU A 177 23.88 -9.01 9.05
C GLU A 177 24.56 -8.60 7.74
N LYS A 178 24.72 -9.52 6.78
CA LYS A 178 25.26 -9.21 5.43
C LYS A 178 24.20 -8.71 4.44
N LYS A 179 22.92 -8.92 4.72
CA LYS A 179 21.79 -8.64 3.79
C LYS A 179 20.87 -7.51 4.27
N SER A 180 21.24 -6.73 5.27
CA SER A 180 20.48 -5.54 5.71
C SER A 180 20.17 -4.55 4.55
N GLY A 181 21.01 -4.51 3.52
CA GLY A 181 20.76 -3.78 2.26
C GLY A 181 19.59 -4.30 1.40
N ILE A 182 19.17 -5.55 1.60
CA ILE A 182 18.06 -6.18 0.87
C ILE A 182 16.71 -5.63 1.36
N PHE A 183 16.60 -5.37 2.66
CA PHE A 183 15.38 -4.83 3.28
C PHE A 183 15.33 -3.30 3.25
N SER A 184 16.49 -2.63 3.29
CA SER A 184 16.55 -1.16 3.39
C SER A 184 16.28 -0.40 2.08
N GLY A 185 16.35 -1.05 0.90
CA GLY A 185 16.31 -0.32 -0.37
C GLY A 185 15.29 -0.79 -1.42
N LYS A 186 15.17 -2.11 -1.67
CA LYS A 186 14.58 -2.57 -2.95
C LYS A 186 13.49 -3.63 -2.82
N PHE A 187 13.50 -4.48 -1.80
CA PHE A 187 12.55 -5.60 -1.74
C PHE A 187 11.10 -5.13 -1.67
N TRP A 188 10.76 -4.35 -0.63
CA TRP A 188 9.39 -3.93 -0.33
C TRP A 188 8.81 -2.86 -1.26
N PRO A 189 9.55 -1.77 -1.61
CA PRO A 189 9.06 -0.78 -2.56
C PRO A 189 8.71 -1.43 -3.91
N GLU A 190 9.56 -2.33 -4.42
CA GLU A 190 9.30 -3.02 -5.69
C GLU A 190 8.18 -4.07 -5.59
N MET A 191 8.10 -4.78 -4.46
CA MET A 191 7.06 -5.79 -4.25
C MET A 191 5.68 -5.15 -4.26
N LEU A 192 5.49 -4.04 -3.53
CA LEU A 192 4.20 -3.37 -3.39
C LEU A 192 3.84 -2.47 -4.58
N ASN A 193 4.77 -1.72 -5.18
CA ASN A 193 4.46 -0.85 -6.34
C ASN A 193 3.88 -1.63 -7.51
N ARG A 194 4.49 -2.78 -7.80
CA ARG A 194 4.15 -3.51 -9.01
C ARG A 194 3.05 -4.50 -8.79
N LEU A 195 2.71 -4.94 -7.57
CA LEU A 195 1.51 -5.76 -7.32
C LEU A 195 0.23 -5.11 -7.92
N ARG A 196 0.21 -3.78 -8.08
CA ARG A 196 -0.91 -3.03 -8.66
C ARG A 196 -0.94 -2.92 -10.19
N LEU A 197 0.21 -2.92 -10.89
CA LEU A 197 0.28 -2.51 -12.30
C LEU A 197 -0.33 -3.48 -13.34
N HIS A 198 -0.69 -4.71 -12.97
CA HIS A 198 -1.27 -5.68 -13.92
C HIS A 198 -2.36 -6.59 -13.31
N GLY A 199 -2.84 -6.26 -12.11
CA GLY A 199 -4.04 -6.89 -11.56
C GLY A 199 -5.26 -6.08 -11.99
N HIS A 200 -6.25 -6.76 -12.53
CA HIS A 200 -7.53 -6.22 -12.96
C HIS A 200 -8.26 -5.55 -11.78
N TRP A 201 -7.89 -4.31 -11.44
CA TRP A 201 -8.73 -3.38 -10.66
C TRP A 201 -9.79 -2.71 -11.56
N ARG A 202 -10.24 -3.38 -12.64
CA ARG A 202 -11.52 -3.04 -13.29
C ARG A 202 -12.60 -3.92 -12.67
N GLY A 203 -13.62 -3.27 -12.11
CA GLY A 203 -14.76 -3.86 -11.39
C GLY A 203 -14.45 -3.98 -9.90
N SER A 204 -14.85 -3.10 -8.99
CA SER A 204 -16.17 -2.45 -8.91
C SER A 204 -16.19 -1.19 -8.02
N CYS A 205 -15.09 -0.43 -7.89
CA CYS A 205 -15.10 0.79 -7.05
C CYS A 205 -14.70 2.09 -7.76
N PHE A 206 -14.48 2.08 -9.08
CA PHE A 206 -14.16 3.28 -9.86
C PHE A 206 -15.00 3.31 -11.16
N CYS A 207 -16.32 3.38 -10.99
CA CYS A 207 -17.29 3.83 -11.98
C CYS A 207 -18.40 4.61 -11.24
N TRP A 208 -18.01 5.69 -10.56
CA TRP A 208 -18.90 6.77 -10.11
C TRP A 208 -18.06 8.04 -9.99
N LEU A 209 -17.69 8.57 -11.16
CA LEU A 209 -17.42 9.99 -11.46
C LEU A 209 -17.37 10.11 -12.99
#